data_AF-A0A7V0Y1M5-F1
#
_entry.id   AF-A0A7V0Y1M5-F1
#
_cell.length_a   1.000
_cell.length_b   1.000
_cell.length_c   1.000
_cell.angle_alpha   90.00
_cell.angle_beta   90.00
_cell.angle_gamma   90.00
#
_symmetry.space_group_name_H-M   'P 1'
#
loop_
_entity.id
_entity.type
_entity.pdbx_description
1 polymer ?
#
loop_
_entity_poly.entity_id
_entity_poly.type
_entity_poly.pdbx_seq_one_letter_code
_entity_poly.pdbx_strand_id
1 'polypeptide(L)'
;MSLKPKEFTAARPLVVSIHRHDGEWSIHAHADHKEKMEERLKARDPKGVSLEDSILEKWMRRRAAKAPAAPHFKEHAHTPVIAREGEFLKFECDPKFGFAVWVDRDPEVCTEPRAPNNPLVGWKFPMTVSPGQGLIAEIKGKDAAGVGPANQAFYKVIAWVFDPEARETITVDPDLYIEGDP
;
A
#
# COMPACT_ATOMS: atom_id res chain seq x y z
N MET A 1 -17.67 -5.16 -19.44
CA MET A 1 -16.29 -5.34 -18.92
C MET A 1 -16.39 -6.18 -17.67
N SER A 2 -15.68 -7.30 -17.58
CA SER A 2 -15.69 -8.13 -16.38
C SER A 2 -14.78 -7.46 -15.35
N LEU A 3 -15.35 -7.00 -14.23
CA LEU A 3 -14.58 -6.62 -13.06
C LEU A 3 -13.71 -7.82 -12.67
N LYS A 4 -12.39 -7.62 -12.49
CA LYS A 4 -11.58 -8.69 -11.89
C LYS A 4 -12.15 -8.92 -10.49
N PRO A 5 -12.49 -10.16 -10.10
CA PRO A 5 -13.04 -10.42 -8.78
C PRO A 5 -12.08 -9.93 -7.69
N LYS A 6 -12.64 -9.37 -6.60
CA LYS A 6 -11.86 -9.01 -5.41
C LYS A 6 -11.18 -10.26 -4.86
N GLU A 7 -9.86 -10.25 -4.75
CA GLU A 7 -9.10 -11.43 -4.33
C GLU A 7 -8.89 -11.42 -2.82
N PHE A 8 -8.61 -10.24 -2.25
CA PHE A 8 -8.41 -10.06 -0.82
C PHE A 8 -9.68 -9.57 -0.13
N THR A 9 -10.17 -10.38 0.81
CA THR A 9 -11.46 -10.21 1.51
C THR A 9 -11.24 -10.07 3.00
N ALA A 10 -12.25 -9.69 3.78
CA ALA A 10 -12.14 -9.60 5.24
C ALA A 10 -11.67 -10.93 5.89
N ALA A 11 -12.06 -12.08 5.33
CA ALA A 11 -11.64 -13.40 5.83
C ALA A 11 -10.24 -13.84 5.34
N ARG A 12 -9.75 -13.25 4.24
CA ARG A 12 -8.44 -13.51 3.65
C ARG A 12 -7.85 -12.20 3.13
N PRO A 13 -7.40 -11.32 4.04
CA PRO A 13 -6.89 -10.01 3.66
C PRO A 13 -5.48 -10.11 3.06
N LEU A 14 -5.05 -9.09 2.33
CA LEU A 14 -3.65 -8.91 1.95
C LEU A 14 -2.87 -8.50 3.19
N VAL A 15 -2.03 -9.40 3.69
CA VAL A 15 -1.20 -9.12 4.86
C VAL A 15 -0.03 -8.22 4.47
N VAL A 16 0.13 -7.12 5.19
CA VAL A 16 1.22 -6.15 5.10
C VAL A 16 2.00 -6.21 6.41
N SER A 17 3.24 -6.65 6.35
CA SER A 17 4.04 -7.03 7.52
C SER A 17 5.13 -6.02 7.80
N ILE A 18 5.10 -5.45 9.00
CA ILE A 18 6.12 -4.57 9.56
C ILE A 18 7.10 -5.46 10.34
N HIS A 19 8.32 -5.61 9.85
CA HIS A 19 9.28 -6.56 10.42
C HIS A 19 10.72 -6.09 10.26
N ARG A 20 11.59 -6.61 11.12
CA ARG A 20 13.02 -6.34 11.09
C ARG A 20 13.75 -7.43 10.30
N HIS A 21 14.47 -7.05 9.25
CA HIS A 21 15.34 -7.93 8.47
C HIS A 21 16.76 -7.37 8.48
N ASP A 22 17.76 -8.19 8.82
CA ASP A 22 19.17 -7.78 8.93
C ASP A 22 19.43 -6.51 9.78
N GLY A 23 18.58 -6.28 10.78
CA GLY A 23 18.69 -5.11 11.67
C GLY A 23 17.94 -3.87 11.19
N GLU A 24 17.43 -3.87 9.96
CA GLU A 24 16.66 -2.77 9.40
C GLU A 24 15.16 -3.06 9.45
N TRP A 25 14.38 -2.03 9.78
CA TRP A 25 12.92 -2.13 9.78
C TRP A 25 12.38 -1.93 8.37
N SER A 26 11.42 -2.77 8.01
CA SER A 26 10.81 -2.78 6.71
C SER A 26 9.32 -3.07 6.81
N ILE A 27 8.56 -2.69 5.78
CA ILE A 27 7.14 -3.02 5.68
C ILE A 27 6.83 -3.35 4.22
N HIS A 28 6.33 -4.57 4.02
CA HIS A 28 6.09 -5.13 2.69
C HIS A 28 4.86 -6.03 2.73
N ALA A 29 4.38 -6.46 1.57
CA ALA A 29 3.45 -7.59 1.54
C ALA A 29 4.10 -8.79 2.24
N HIS A 30 3.34 -9.53 3.06
CA HIS A 30 3.84 -10.73 3.73
C HIS A 30 4.45 -11.70 2.69
N ALA A 31 5.44 -12.50 3.09
CA ALA A 31 6.16 -13.39 2.18
C ALA A 31 5.22 -14.30 1.37
N ASP A 32 4.14 -14.79 2.01
CA ASP A 32 3.09 -15.60 1.39
C ASP A 32 2.31 -14.88 0.27
N HIS A 33 2.44 -13.56 0.17
CA HIS A 33 1.82 -12.73 -0.87
C HIS A 33 2.83 -12.23 -1.90
N LYS A 34 4.14 -12.48 -1.73
CA LYS A 34 5.18 -11.96 -2.63
C LYS A 34 4.96 -12.43 -4.07
N GLU A 35 4.84 -13.74 -4.28
CA GLU A 35 4.57 -14.32 -5.60
C GLU A 35 3.30 -13.73 -6.20
N LYS A 36 2.26 -13.54 -5.39
CA LYS A 36 1.00 -12.95 -5.85
C LYS A 36 1.14 -11.49 -6.27
N MET A 37 1.93 -10.70 -5.55
CA MET A 37 2.21 -9.31 -5.94
C MET A 37 3.04 -9.25 -7.21
N GLU A 38 4.02 -10.15 -7.38
CA GLU A 38 4.78 -10.27 -8.64
C GLU A 38 3.90 -10.68 -9.82
N GLU A 39 2.96 -11.61 -9.62
CA GLU A 39 1.94 -11.95 -10.62
C GLU A 39 1.10 -10.73 -11.00
N ARG A 40 0.63 -9.96 -10.01
CA ARG A 40 -0.15 -8.73 -10.25
C ARG A 40 0.67 -7.73 -11.06
N LEU A 41 1.92 -7.52 -10.69
CA LEU A 41 2.83 -6.58 -11.38
C LEU A 41 3.03 -6.96 -12.85
N LYS A 42 3.14 -8.27 -13.15
CA LYS A 42 3.32 -8.80 -14.52
C LYS A 42 2.01 -8.96 -15.29
N ALA A 43 0.86 -8.83 -14.63
CA ALA A 43 -0.44 -9.01 -15.26
C ALA A 43 -0.63 -8.00 -16.40
N ARG A 44 -1.12 -8.47 -17.55
CA ARG A 44 -1.34 -7.64 -18.73
C ARG A 44 -2.80 -7.26 -18.88
N ASP A 45 -3.03 -6.03 -19.35
CA ASP A 45 -4.35 -5.57 -19.76
C ASP A 45 -4.74 -6.14 -21.15
N PRO A 46 -5.97 -5.91 -21.65
CA PRO A 46 -6.38 -6.36 -22.98
C PRO A 46 -5.55 -5.81 -24.15
N LYS A 47 -4.76 -4.74 -23.92
CA LYS A 47 -3.85 -4.15 -24.90
C LYS A 47 -2.43 -4.74 -24.80
N GLY A 48 -2.20 -5.67 -23.87
CA GLY A 48 -0.92 -6.32 -23.64
C GLY A 48 0.04 -5.50 -22.77
N VAL A 49 -0.38 -4.39 -22.19
CA VAL A 49 0.46 -3.55 -21.30
C VAL A 49 0.49 -4.18 -19.92
N SER A 50 1.68 -4.36 -19.33
CA SER A 50 1.78 -4.88 -17.97
C SER A 50 1.33 -3.85 -16.93
N LEU A 51 0.91 -4.30 -15.75
CA LEU A 51 0.63 -3.39 -14.64
C LEU A 51 1.88 -2.62 -14.26
N GLU A 52 3.04 -3.26 -14.25
CA GLU A 52 4.34 -2.62 -14.03
C GLU A 52 4.57 -1.43 -14.97
N ASP A 53 4.44 -1.64 -16.29
CA ASP A 53 4.60 -0.57 -17.29
C ASP A 53 3.58 0.55 -17.06
N SER A 54 2.35 0.20 -16.69
CA SER A 54 1.29 1.15 -16.37
C SER A 54 1.61 1.99 -15.12
N ILE A 55 2.20 1.38 -14.09
CA ILE A 55 2.65 2.06 -12.88
C ILE A 55 3.77 3.04 -13.23
N LEU A 56 4.76 2.60 -14.02
CA LEU A 56 5.89 3.43 -14.45
C LEU A 56 5.43 4.63 -15.26
N GLU A 57 4.54 4.41 -16.22
CA GLU A 57 3.98 5.49 -17.04
C GLU A 57 3.21 6.51 -16.18
N LYS A 58 2.36 6.03 -15.26
CA LYS A 58 1.62 6.92 -14.34
C LYS A 58 2.55 7.71 -13.43
N TRP A 59 3.60 7.08 -12.89
CA TRP A 59 4.62 7.75 -12.08
C TRP A 59 5.29 8.86 -12.88
N MET A 60 5.84 8.56 -14.06
CA MET A 60 6.54 9.54 -14.89
C MET A 60 5.67 10.75 -15.23
N ARG A 61 4.37 10.54 -15.46
CA ARG A 61 3.41 11.60 -15.77
C ARG A 61 3.03 12.46 -14.56
N ARG A 62 3.07 11.90 -13.35
CA ARG A 62 2.51 12.53 -12.15
C ARG A 62 3.53 12.86 -11.07
N ARG A 63 4.78 12.41 -11.16
CA ARG A 63 5.80 12.68 -10.14
C ARG A 63 6.00 14.18 -9.95
N ALA A 64 6.15 14.60 -8.70
CA ALA A 64 6.39 15.98 -8.33
C ALA A 64 7.78 16.44 -8.79
N ALA A 65 7.98 17.76 -8.85
CA ALA A 65 9.31 18.30 -9.10
C ALA A 65 10.27 17.87 -7.98
N LYS A 66 11.37 17.20 -8.34
CA LYS A 66 12.39 16.58 -7.46
C LYS A 66 12.06 15.17 -6.93
N ALA A 67 10.91 14.60 -7.26
CA ALA A 67 10.66 13.18 -7.01
C ALA A 67 11.63 12.31 -7.82
N PRO A 68 11.97 11.09 -7.35
CA PRO A 68 12.82 10.15 -8.06
C PRO A 68 12.32 9.84 -9.49
N ALA A 69 13.24 9.39 -10.35
CA ALA A 69 12.94 9.18 -11.76
C ALA A 69 12.02 7.97 -11.99
N ALA A 70 12.05 7.02 -11.06
CA ALA A 70 11.22 5.83 -11.02
C ALA A 70 10.53 5.72 -9.65
N PRO A 71 9.41 4.98 -9.54
CA PRO A 71 8.82 4.67 -8.25
C PRO A 71 9.81 3.86 -7.39
N HIS A 72 9.80 4.09 -6.08
CA HIS A 72 10.80 3.53 -5.14
C HIS A 72 10.95 2.00 -5.20
N PHE A 73 9.90 1.24 -5.51
CA PHE A 73 9.99 -0.22 -5.65
C PHE A 73 10.96 -0.66 -6.77
N LYS A 74 11.17 0.19 -7.79
CA LYS A 74 12.21 -0.02 -8.81
C LYS A 74 13.60 0.37 -8.33
N GLU A 75 13.72 1.44 -7.55
CA GLU A 75 15.02 1.92 -7.07
C GLU A 75 15.64 0.98 -6.04
N HIS A 76 14.79 0.37 -5.20
CA HIS A 76 15.21 -0.52 -4.12
C HIS A 76 14.95 -2.01 -4.41
N ALA A 77 14.55 -2.35 -5.64
CA ALA A 77 14.28 -3.72 -6.09
C ALA A 77 13.37 -4.54 -5.14
N HIS A 78 12.36 -3.90 -4.54
CA HIS A 78 11.41 -4.55 -3.66
C HIS A 78 10.06 -4.78 -4.35
N THR A 79 9.27 -5.73 -3.86
CA THR A 79 7.92 -5.99 -4.37
C THR A 79 6.93 -5.01 -3.73
N PRO A 80 6.23 -4.14 -4.50
CA PRO A 80 5.30 -3.18 -3.93
C PRO A 80 4.04 -3.87 -3.39
N VAL A 81 3.35 -3.22 -2.44
CA VAL A 81 2.01 -3.65 -2.03
C VAL A 81 1.02 -3.17 -3.09
N ILE A 82 0.32 -4.11 -3.74
CA ILE A 82 -0.66 -3.82 -4.80
C ILE A 82 -2.03 -4.29 -4.34
N ALA A 83 -2.94 -3.33 -4.15
CA ALA A 83 -4.31 -3.61 -3.73
C ALA A 83 -5.32 -2.98 -4.70
N ARG A 84 -6.58 -3.41 -4.63
CA ARG A 84 -7.69 -2.84 -5.40
C ARG A 84 -8.70 -2.15 -4.48
N GLU A 85 -9.48 -1.25 -5.06
CA GLU A 85 -10.60 -0.61 -4.37
C GLU A 85 -11.57 -1.67 -3.79
N GLY A 86 -11.90 -1.53 -2.51
CA GLY A 86 -12.75 -2.47 -1.78
C GLY A 86 -12.11 -3.81 -1.41
N GLU A 87 -10.80 -4.00 -1.61
CA GLU A 87 -10.03 -5.09 -1.00
C GLU A 87 -9.67 -4.77 0.45
N PHE A 88 -9.29 -5.81 1.21
CA PHE A 88 -8.91 -5.69 2.62
C PHE A 88 -7.41 -5.85 2.80
N LEU A 89 -6.81 -4.92 3.55
CA LEU A 89 -5.44 -5.01 4.06
C LEU A 89 -5.47 -5.47 5.51
N LYS A 90 -4.46 -6.25 5.92
CA LYS A 90 -4.19 -6.55 7.32
C LYS A 90 -2.77 -6.12 7.64
N PHE A 91 -2.62 -5.14 8.52
CA PHE A 91 -1.32 -4.73 9.03
C PHE A 91 -0.96 -5.59 10.24
N GLU A 92 0.23 -6.16 10.22
CA GLU A 92 0.80 -6.93 11.33
C GLU A 92 2.24 -6.52 11.57
N CYS A 93 2.69 -6.64 12.81
CA CYS A 93 4.07 -6.42 13.20
C CYS A 93 4.64 -7.70 13.83
N ASP A 94 5.97 -7.79 13.97
CA ASP A 94 6.60 -8.81 14.81
C ASP A 94 5.88 -8.85 16.18
N PRO A 95 5.41 -10.02 16.64
CA PRO A 95 4.51 -10.16 17.79
C PRO A 95 4.98 -9.49 19.09
N LYS A 96 6.28 -9.26 19.26
CA LYS A 96 6.81 -8.61 20.47
C LYS A 96 6.61 -7.09 20.50
N PHE A 97 6.29 -6.46 19.37
CA PHE A 97 6.20 -5.01 19.26
C PHE A 97 4.77 -4.53 19.01
N GLY A 98 4.41 -3.45 19.69
CA GLY A 98 3.23 -2.67 19.32
C GLY A 98 3.57 -1.74 18.16
N PHE A 99 2.54 -1.27 17.44
CA PHE A 99 2.75 -0.33 16.35
C PHE A 99 1.58 0.64 16.20
N ALA A 100 1.83 1.78 15.56
CA ALA A 100 0.80 2.62 14.96
C ALA A 100 0.97 2.65 13.45
N VAL A 101 -0.10 2.79 12.69
CA VAL A 101 -0.07 2.85 11.23
C VAL A 101 -0.99 3.94 10.68
N TRP A 102 -0.54 4.62 9.64
CA TRP A 102 -1.29 5.59 8.85
C TRP A 102 -1.07 5.33 7.36
N VAL A 103 -2.01 5.77 6.52
CA VAL A 103 -1.87 5.72 5.07
C VAL A 103 -2.32 7.05 4.50
N ASP A 104 -1.47 7.68 3.70
CA ASP A 104 -1.76 8.95 3.03
C ASP A 104 -1.25 8.93 1.59
N ARG A 105 -1.63 9.93 0.80
CA ARG A 105 -1.16 10.09 -0.58
C ARG A 105 0.35 10.25 -0.58
N ASP A 106 0.99 9.64 -1.56
CA ASP A 106 2.42 9.80 -1.77
C ASP A 106 2.75 11.29 -2.03
N PRO A 107 3.56 11.94 -1.17
CA PRO A 107 3.93 13.35 -1.35
C PRO A 107 4.79 13.58 -2.60
N GLU A 108 5.38 12.53 -3.16
CA GLU A 108 6.18 12.58 -4.38
C GLU A 108 5.34 12.51 -5.66
N VAL A 109 4.02 12.41 -5.53
CA VAL A 109 3.08 12.35 -6.65
C VAL A 109 2.09 13.50 -6.58
N CYS A 110 1.88 14.18 -7.72
CA CYS A 110 0.88 15.22 -7.87
C CYS A 110 -0.49 14.74 -7.40
N THR A 111 -1.08 15.48 -6.47
CA THR A 111 -2.37 15.18 -5.86
C THR A 111 -3.48 15.13 -6.91
N GLU A 112 -4.30 14.09 -6.88
CA GLU A 112 -5.61 14.07 -7.53
C GLU A 112 -6.65 14.71 -6.58
N PRO A 113 -7.16 15.92 -6.87
CA PRO A 113 -7.92 16.72 -5.90
C PRO A 113 -9.18 16.04 -5.36
N ARG A 114 -9.80 15.17 -6.16
CA ARG A 114 -11.05 14.47 -5.78
C ARG A 114 -10.82 13.11 -5.14
N ALA A 115 -9.61 12.57 -5.23
CA ALA A 115 -9.28 11.29 -4.61
C ALA A 115 -9.08 11.46 -3.09
N PRO A 116 -9.47 10.46 -2.28
CA PRO A 116 -9.34 10.56 -0.83
C PRO A 116 -7.87 10.59 -0.40
N ASN A 117 -7.58 11.41 0.63
CA ASN A 117 -6.23 11.49 1.23
C ASN A 117 -5.81 10.16 1.84
N ASN A 118 -6.65 9.61 2.72
CA ASN A 118 -6.48 8.28 3.28
C ASN A 118 -7.39 7.28 2.52
N PRO A 119 -6.84 6.18 1.99
CA PRO A 119 -7.60 5.24 1.18
C PRO A 119 -8.41 4.23 2.02
N LEU A 120 -8.27 4.20 3.35
CA LEU A 120 -8.88 3.22 4.25
C LEU A 120 -10.20 3.71 4.85
N VAL A 121 -11.20 2.83 4.89
CA VAL A 121 -12.54 3.11 5.40
C VAL A 121 -12.51 3.38 6.90
N GLY A 122 -13.10 4.50 7.33
CA GLY A 122 -13.29 4.84 8.75
C GLY A 122 -12.08 5.44 9.47
N TRP A 123 -10.91 5.50 8.83
CA TRP A 123 -9.69 6.00 9.47
C TRP A 123 -9.60 7.52 9.40
N LYS A 124 -9.51 8.16 10.56
CA LYS A 124 -9.35 9.63 10.70
C LYS A 124 -8.00 10.02 11.30
N PHE A 125 -7.36 9.10 12.01
CA PHE A 125 -6.09 9.28 12.72
C PHE A 125 -5.27 8.00 12.57
N PRO A 126 -3.95 8.03 12.85
CA PRO A 126 -3.14 6.84 12.97
C PRO A 126 -3.77 5.83 13.92
N MET A 127 -3.80 4.56 13.51
CA MET A 127 -4.40 3.48 14.29
C MET A 127 -3.32 2.75 15.07
N THR A 128 -3.49 2.66 16.39
CA THR A 128 -2.54 1.99 17.28
C THR A 128 -2.98 0.56 17.58
N VAL A 129 -2.03 -0.35 17.60
CA VAL A 129 -2.20 -1.79 17.76
C VAL A 129 -1.23 -2.31 18.82
N SER A 130 -1.75 -3.10 19.76
CA SER A 130 -0.93 -3.72 20.81
C SER A 130 -0.05 -4.85 20.26
N PRO A 131 1.05 -5.22 20.95
CA PRO A 131 1.87 -6.36 20.58
C PRO A 131 1.05 -7.64 20.35
N GLY A 132 1.41 -8.39 19.32
CA GLY A 132 0.77 -9.66 18.95
C GLY A 132 -0.62 -9.53 18.32
N GLN A 133 -1.11 -8.30 18.10
CA GLN A 133 -2.36 -8.05 17.40
C GLN A 133 -2.11 -7.53 15.98
N GLY A 134 -3.12 -7.71 15.12
CA GLY A 134 -3.15 -7.17 13.77
C GLY A 134 -4.37 -6.28 13.56
N LEU A 135 -4.31 -5.43 12.53
CA LEU A 135 -5.38 -4.49 12.19
C LEU A 135 -5.83 -4.69 10.76
N ILE A 136 -7.13 -4.99 10.58
CA ILE A 136 -7.75 -5.16 9.27
C ILE A 136 -8.46 -3.87 8.87
N ALA A 137 -8.29 -3.44 7.62
CA ALA A 137 -8.97 -2.30 7.04
C ALA A 137 -9.40 -2.55 5.60
N GLU A 138 -10.55 -2.01 5.21
CA GLU A 138 -11.03 -2.02 3.82
C GLU A 138 -10.50 -0.79 3.08
N ILE A 139 -10.10 -0.95 1.82
CA ILE A 139 -9.80 0.15 0.90
C ILE A 139 -11.12 0.73 0.39
N LYS A 140 -11.29 2.05 0.46
CA LYS A 140 -12.47 2.76 -0.04
C LYS A 140 -12.75 2.40 -1.50
N GLY A 141 -14.03 2.20 -1.80
CA GLY A 141 -14.53 2.15 -3.18
C GLY A 141 -14.64 3.55 -3.80
N LYS A 142 -15.06 3.59 -5.07
CA LYS A 142 -15.44 4.83 -5.75
C LYS A 142 -16.64 5.49 -5.08
N ASP A 143 -16.65 6.82 -5.07
CA ASP A 143 -17.79 7.63 -4.65
C ASP A 143 -18.90 7.66 -5.72
N ALA A 144 -19.98 8.39 -5.42
CA ALA A 144 -21.12 8.54 -6.33
C ALA A 144 -20.78 9.19 -7.69
N ALA A 145 -19.62 9.85 -7.78
CA ALA A 145 -19.14 10.49 -8.98
C ALA A 145 -18.01 9.70 -9.67
N GLY A 146 -17.80 8.44 -9.27
CA GLY A 146 -16.85 7.52 -9.87
C GLY A 146 -15.39 7.76 -9.49
N VAL A 147 -15.13 8.54 -8.44
CA VAL A 147 -13.77 8.83 -7.96
C VAL A 147 -13.46 8.01 -6.72
N GLY A 148 -12.35 7.31 -6.71
CA GLY A 148 -11.89 6.54 -5.56
C GLY A 148 -10.36 6.59 -5.39
N PRO A 149 -9.82 5.83 -4.44
CA PRO A 149 -8.38 5.76 -4.21
C PRO A 149 -7.55 5.45 -5.45
N ALA A 150 -8.06 4.65 -6.38
CA ALA A 150 -7.33 4.30 -7.60
C ALA A 150 -7.05 5.50 -8.52
N ASN A 151 -7.79 6.60 -8.39
CA ASN A 151 -7.51 7.84 -9.10
C ASN A 151 -6.21 8.50 -8.59
N GLN A 152 -5.94 8.43 -7.28
CA GLN A 152 -4.65 8.83 -6.72
C GLN A 152 -3.56 7.80 -7.04
N ALA A 153 -3.90 6.50 -6.98
CA ALA A 153 -3.06 5.33 -7.26
C ALA A 153 -1.85 5.13 -6.34
N PHE A 154 -1.12 6.18 -5.98
CA PHE A 154 0.10 6.12 -5.17
C PHE A 154 -0.15 6.66 -3.77
N TYR A 155 0.03 5.78 -2.78
CA TYR A 155 -0.09 6.04 -1.36
C TYR A 155 1.19 5.58 -0.64
N LYS A 156 1.47 6.22 0.49
CA LYS A 156 2.52 5.83 1.43
C LYS A 156 1.88 5.27 2.69
N VAL A 157 2.45 4.19 3.22
CA VAL A 157 2.06 3.65 4.53
C VAL A 157 3.08 4.14 5.54
N ILE A 158 2.68 4.79 6.62
CA ILE A 158 3.62 5.19 7.65
C ILE A 158 3.34 4.35 8.88
N ALA A 159 4.32 3.56 9.30
CA ALA A 159 4.26 2.76 10.51
C ALA A 159 5.23 3.33 11.56
N TRP A 160 4.78 3.34 12.82
CA TRP A 160 5.62 3.64 13.98
C TRP A 160 5.67 2.39 14.85
N VAL A 161 6.83 1.77 14.95
CA VAL A 161 7.04 0.61 15.81
C VAL A 161 7.51 1.09 17.19
N PHE A 162 6.88 0.56 18.24
CA PHE A 162 7.23 0.87 19.61
C PHE A 162 8.14 -0.23 20.14
N ASP A 163 9.44 0.05 20.24
CA ASP A 163 10.44 -0.87 20.79
C ASP A 163 10.61 -0.61 22.29
N PRO A 164 10.07 -1.48 23.17
CA PRO A 164 10.17 -1.29 24.61
C PRO A 164 11.60 -1.52 25.15
N GLU A 165 12.44 -2.28 24.45
CA GLU A 165 13.82 -2.57 24.85
C GLU A 165 14.74 -1.41 24.51
N ALA A 166 14.60 -0.85 23.30
CA ALA A 166 15.34 0.33 22.87
C ALA A 166 14.78 1.64 23.46
N ARG A 167 13.51 1.65 23.92
CA ARG A 167 12.76 2.85 24.32
C ARG A 167 12.66 3.88 23.20
N GLU A 168 12.54 3.39 21.97
CA GLU A 168 12.52 4.21 20.76
C GLU A 168 11.26 3.95 19.94
N THR A 169 10.87 4.97 19.18
CA THR A 169 9.84 4.87 18.16
C THR A 169 10.51 4.87 16.80
N ILE A 170 10.30 3.81 16.03
CA ILE A 170 10.95 3.63 14.73
C ILE A 170 9.92 3.88 13.63
N THR A 171 10.20 4.83 12.74
CA THR A 171 9.35 5.14 11.59
C THR A 171 9.73 4.25 10.41
N VAL A 172 8.75 3.62 9.78
CA VAL A 172 8.92 2.76 8.61
C VAL A 172 7.92 3.18 7.53
N ASP A 173 8.36 3.36 6.29
CA ASP A 173 7.57 3.99 5.22
C ASP A 173 7.72 3.26 3.87
N PRO A 174 6.79 2.37 3.45
CA PRO A 174 6.79 1.74 2.15
C PRO A 174 5.69 2.30 1.25
N ASP A 175 5.73 1.84 0.00
CA ASP A 175 4.77 2.23 -1.02
C ASP A 175 3.56 1.30 -1.07
N LEU A 176 2.38 1.90 -1.19
CA LEU A 176 1.12 1.23 -1.50
C LEU A 176 0.61 1.74 -2.86
N TYR A 177 0.48 0.82 -3.81
CA TYR A 177 -0.19 1.07 -5.07
C TYR A 177 -1.63 0.55 -5.05
N ILE A 178 -2.59 1.40 -5.43
CA ILE A 178 -3.99 1.04 -5.56
C ILE A 178 -4.36 0.98 -7.05
N GLU A 179 -4.63 -0.23 -7.53
CA GLU A 179 -5.14 -0.51 -8.87
C GLU A 179 -6.63 -0.14 -8.94
N GLY A 180 -7.00 0.58 -10.00
CA GLY A 180 -8.39 0.85 -10.35
C GLY A 180 -8.88 -0.14 -11.38
N ASP A 181 -10.19 -0.34 -11.43
CA ASP A 181 -10.80 -1.04 -12.55
C ASP A 181 -10.49 -0.29 -13.86
N PRO A 182 -10.04 -0.99 -14.92
CA PRO A 182 -9.87 -0.43 -16.25
C PRO A 182 -11.20 -0.01 -16.88
#